data_AF-F2AQ94-F1
#
_entry.id   AF-F2AQ94-F1
#
_cell.length_a   1.000
_cell.length_b   1.000
_cell.length_c   1.000
_cell.angle_alpha   90.00
_cell.angle_beta   90.00
_cell.angle_gamma   90.00
#
_symmetry.space_group_name_H-M   'P 1'
#
loop_
_entity.id
_entity.type
_entity.pdbx_description
1 polymer ?
#
loop_
_entity_poly.entity_id
_entity_poly.type
_entity_poly.pdbx_seq_one_letter_code
_entity_poly.pdbx_strand_id
1 'polypeptide(L)'
;MLHGELGMDVAELEQLEDRLNAYLARFGDCFRRSDTRAHLTTYVRGQLSDLDAKSVEPIALQAGTPVRTLQEFIAQHRWDEDGLRRRLIHIVRDEHVN
;
A
#
# COMPACT_ATOMS: atom_id res chain seq x y z
N MET A 1 27.24 -2.43 -27.40
CA MET A 1 26.17 -1.48 -27.76
C MET A 1 25.22 -1.46 -26.57
N LEU A 2 25.31 -0.39 -25.77
CA LEU A 2 24.38 0.09 -24.73
C LEU A 2 23.72 -0.94 -23.79
N HIS A 3 24.37 -1.22 -22.65
CA HIS A 3 23.64 -1.38 -21.39
C HIS A 3 23.18 0.03 -20.96
N GLY A 4 22.01 0.44 -21.41
CA GLY A 4 21.30 1.60 -20.87
C GLY A 4 20.45 1.17 -19.67
N GLU A 5 20.67 1.82 -18.54
CA GLU A 5 19.65 2.16 -17.51
C GLU A 5 19.06 1.02 -16.66
N LEU A 6 19.74 0.71 -15.55
CA LEU A 6 19.22 -0.12 -14.44
C LEU A 6 18.25 0.67 -13.51
N GLY A 7 17.52 1.65 -14.04
CA GLY A 7 16.63 2.50 -13.26
C GLY A 7 15.34 2.77 -14.00
N MET A 8 14.21 2.55 -13.33
CA MET A 8 12.89 2.97 -13.78
C MET A 8 12.89 4.48 -14.01
N ASP A 9 12.43 4.93 -15.18
CA ASP A 9 12.35 6.36 -15.45
C ASP A 9 11.20 7.02 -14.67
N VAL A 10 11.13 8.35 -14.70
CA VAL A 10 10.09 9.10 -13.95
C VAL A 10 8.68 8.75 -14.44
N ALA A 11 8.49 8.56 -15.75
CA ALA A 11 7.18 8.26 -16.32
C ALA A 11 6.72 6.83 -15.97
N GLU A 12 7.65 5.87 -15.94
CA GLU A 12 7.39 4.52 -15.47
C GLU A 12 7.07 4.50 -13.96
N LEU A 13 7.75 5.33 -13.16
CA LEU A 13 7.47 5.46 -11.73
C LEU A 13 6.08 6.07 -11.48
N GLU A 14 5.71 7.13 -12.19
CA GLU A 14 4.36 7.72 -12.11
C GLU A 14 3.28 6.70 -12.48
N GLN A 15 3.49 5.92 -13.55
CA GLN A 15 2.57 4.85 -13.93
C GLN A 15 2.48 3.75 -12.86
N LEU A 16 3.59 3.41 -12.20
CA LEU A 16 3.59 2.47 -11.10
C LEU A 16 2.79 3.01 -9.90
N GLU A 17 2.96 4.28 -9.56
CA GLU A 17 2.20 4.93 -8.48
C GLU A 17 0.69 4.92 -8.76
N ASP A 18 0.29 5.23 -9.99
CA ASP A 18 -1.12 5.20 -10.40
C ASP A 18 -1.71 3.78 -10.32
N ARG A 19 -0.96 2.78 -10.80
CA ARG A 19 -1.36 1.36 -10.70
C ARG A 19 -1.47 0.91 -9.25
N LEU A 20 -0.55 1.33 -8.39
CA LEU A 20 -0.60 1.04 -6.95
C LEU A 20 -1.83 1.68 -6.30
N ASN A 21 -2.12 2.94 -6.62
CA ASN A 21 -3.31 3.64 -6.11
C ASN A 21 -4.60 2.94 -6.54
N ALA A 22 -4.69 2.55 -7.81
CA ALA A 22 -5.83 1.81 -8.36
C ALA A 22 -5.98 0.43 -7.68
N TYR A 23 -4.86 -0.27 -7.45
CA TYR A 23 -4.86 -1.56 -6.76
C TYR A 23 -5.36 -1.43 -5.31
N LEU A 24 -4.84 -0.48 -4.54
CA LEU A 24 -5.24 -0.27 -3.14
C LEU A 24 -6.70 0.18 -3.01
N ALA A 25 -7.23 0.93 -3.99
CA ALA A 25 -8.63 1.35 -4.01
C ALA A 25 -9.60 0.16 -4.04
N ARG A 26 -9.19 -1.01 -4.55
CA ARG A 26 -10.02 -2.23 -4.60
C ARG A 26 -10.38 -2.76 -3.21
N PHE A 27 -9.66 -2.36 -2.17
CA PHE A 27 -9.91 -2.79 -0.78
C PHE A 27 -10.72 -1.76 0.02
N GLY A 28 -11.21 -0.68 -0.60
CA GLY A 28 -11.84 0.44 0.11
C GLY A 28 -13.05 0.05 0.97
N ASP A 29 -13.86 -0.91 0.51
CA ASP A 29 -15.03 -1.45 1.22
C ASP A 29 -14.66 -2.40 2.38
N CYS A 30 -13.39 -2.83 2.49
CA CYS A 30 -12.90 -3.60 3.63
C CYS A 30 -12.67 -2.72 4.87
N PHE A 31 -12.79 -1.39 4.73
CA PHE A 31 -12.60 -0.42 5.81
C PHE A 31 -13.90 0.33 6.10
N ARG A 32 -14.20 0.50 7.39
CA ARG A 32 -15.45 1.14 7.83
C ARG A 32 -15.47 2.67 7.69
N ARG A 33 -14.30 3.31 7.56
CA ARG A 33 -14.17 4.77 7.45
C ARG A 33 -13.29 5.15 6.25
N SER A 34 -13.65 6.23 5.57
CA SER A 34 -12.95 6.71 4.36
C SER A 34 -11.53 7.23 4.64
N ASP A 35 -11.27 7.76 5.84
CA ASP A 35 -9.93 8.16 6.31
C ASP A 35 -8.95 6.98 6.43
N THR A 36 -9.46 5.77 6.67
CA THR A 36 -8.68 4.55 6.86
C THR A 36 -7.95 4.14 5.57
N ARG A 37 -8.50 4.51 4.40
CA ARG A 37 -7.86 4.28 3.09
C ARG A 37 -6.56 5.07 2.92
N ALA A 38 -6.49 6.29 3.49
CA ALA A 38 -5.27 7.08 3.46
C ALA A 38 -4.16 6.40 4.26
N HIS A 39 -4.48 5.87 5.44
CA HIS A 39 -3.51 5.15 6.28
C HIS A 39 -3.03 3.83 5.66
N LEU A 40 -3.88 3.09 4.95
CA LEU A 40 -3.45 1.94 4.15
C LEU A 40 -2.40 2.35 3.11
N THR A 41 -2.67 3.44 2.38
CA THR A 41 -1.76 3.94 1.34
C THR A 41 -0.44 4.38 1.93
N THR A 42 -0.46 5.13 3.04
CA THR A 42 0.73 5.53 3.80
C THR A 42 1.55 4.32 4.23
N TYR A 43 0.91 3.31 4.81
CA TYR A 43 1.58 2.12 5.30
C TYR A 43 2.24 1.33 4.16
N VAL A 44 1.50 1.05 3.08
CA VAL A 44 2.01 0.28 1.94
C VAL A 44 3.16 1.01 1.24
N ARG A 45 3.08 2.33 1.06
CA ARG A 45 4.20 3.12 0.51
C ARG A 45 5.43 3.06 1.41
N GLY A 46 5.25 3.12 2.72
CA GLY A 46 6.33 2.89 3.68
C GLY A 46 6.97 1.50 3.53
N GLN A 47 6.18 0.45 3.32
CA GLN A 47 6.71 -0.90 3.05
C GLN A 47 7.53 -0.98 1.76
N LEU A 48 7.20 -0.16 0.75
CA LEU A 48 7.90 -0.12 -0.54
C LEU A 48 9.07 0.89 -0.58
N SER A 49 9.19 1.72 0.45
CA SER A 49 10.25 2.75 0.55
C SER A 49 11.65 2.15 0.75
N ASP A 50 12.64 3.04 0.75
CA ASP A 50 14.05 2.79 1.06
C ASP A 50 14.37 2.90 2.57
N LEU A 51 13.37 3.04 3.45
CA LEU A 51 13.60 3.06 4.89
C LEU A 51 14.34 1.81 5.38
N ASP A 52 15.39 2.01 6.17
CA ASP A 52 16.17 0.95 6.82
C ASP A 52 15.28 0.04 7.69
N ALA A 53 14.33 0.65 8.41
CA ALA A 53 13.35 -0.04 9.23
C ALA A 53 11.93 0.26 8.73
N LYS A 54 11.21 -0.77 8.30
CA LYS A 54 9.85 -0.67 7.74
C LYS A 54 8.78 -1.02 8.78
N SER A 55 8.96 -0.51 10.00
CA SER A 55 7.95 -0.61 11.07
C SER A 55 7.04 0.62 11.05
N VAL A 56 5.99 0.59 11.87
CA VAL A 56 4.96 1.66 11.89
C VAL A 56 5.56 3.03 12.20
N GLU A 57 6.48 3.13 13.16
CA GLU A 57 7.02 4.42 13.60
C GLU A 57 7.89 5.11 12.53
N PRO A 58 8.92 4.47 11.94
CA PRO A 58 9.68 5.07 10.83
C PRO A 58 8.81 5.50 9.66
N ILE A 59 7.83 4.68 9.26
CA ILE A 59 6.92 4.99 8.16
C ILE A 59 6.06 6.21 8.49
N ALA A 60 5.51 6.26 9.71
CA ALA A 60 4.69 7.39 10.15
C ALA A 60 5.50 8.69 10.18
N LEU A 61 6.74 8.65 10.69
CA LEU A 61 7.64 9.80 10.73
C LEU A 61 7.99 10.29 9.33
N GLN A 62 8.34 9.39 8.41
CA GLN A 62 8.63 9.75 7.01
C GLN A 62 7.42 10.39 6.33
N ALA A 63 6.21 9.88 6.60
CA ALA A 63 4.97 10.37 6.02
C ALA A 63 4.34 11.58 6.74
N GLY A 64 4.99 12.11 7.79
CA GLY A 64 4.43 13.20 8.61
C GLY A 64 3.10 12.84 9.29
N THR A 65 2.80 11.56 9.44
CA THR A 65 1.58 11.05 10.08
C THR A 65 1.85 10.83 11.57
N PRO A 66 0.94 11.19 12.49
CA PRO A 66 1.14 10.87 13.90
C PRO A 66 1.34 9.36 14.10
N VAL A 67 2.42 8.96 14.78
CA VAL A 67 2.76 7.54 15.00
C VAL A 67 1.58 6.76 15.58
N ARG A 68 0.89 7.34 16.58
CA ARG A 68 -0.28 6.72 17.19
C ARG A 68 -1.42 6.46 16.19
N THR A 69 -1.64 7.36 15.23
CA THR A 69 -2.66 7.18 14.19
C THR A 69 -2.36 5.97 13.32
N LEU A 70 -1.10 5.78 12.91
CA LEU A 70 -0.72 4.62 12.10
C LEU A 70 -0.66 3.33 12.94
N GLN A 71 -0.30 3.41 14.22
CA GLN A 71 -0.38 2.28 15.16
C GLN A 71 -1.82 1.82 15.36
N GLU A 72 -2.75 2.74 15.60
CA GLU A 72 -4.17 2.43 15.74
C GLU A 72 -4.71 1.81 14.46
N PHE A 73 -4.34 2.36 13.29
CA PHE A 73 -4.70 1.77 11.99
C PHE A 73 -4.34 0.30 11.89
N ILE A 74 -3.11 -0.08 12.25
CA ILE A 74 -2.64 -1.47 12.17
C ILE A 74 -3.18 -2.35 13.30
N ALA A 75 -3.31 -1.83 14.52
CA ALA A 75 -3.58 -2.64 15.71
C ALA A 75 -5.05 -2.68 16.13
N GLN A 76 -5.84 -1.66 15.80
CA GLN A 76 -7.16 -1.42 16.44
C GLN A 76 -8.30 -1.23 15.45
N HIS A 77 -8.03 -0.86 14.20
CA HIS A 77 -9.11 -0.73 13.23
C HIS A 77 -9.69 -2.11 12.91
N ARG A 78 -11.00 -2.29 13.14
CA ARG A 78 -11.71 -3.49 12.68
C ARG A 78 -11.78 -3.46 11.16
N TRP A 79 -10.95 -4.26 10.51
CA TRP A 79 -11.01 -4.51 9.08
C TRP A 79 -12.00 -5.64 8.81
N ASP A 80 -12.65 -5.66 7.65
CA ASP A 80 -13.26 -6.90 7.16
C ASP A 80 -12.13 -7.81 6.64
N GLU A 81 -11.43 -8.47 7.57
CA GLU A 81 -10.28 -9.32 7.27
C GLU A 81 -10.63 -10.44 6.28
N ASP A 82 -11.82 -11.04 6.44
CA ASP A 82 -12.31 -12.06 5.54
C ASP A 82 -12.63 -11.48 4.16
N GLY A 83 -13.21 -10.27 4.10
CA GLY A 83 -13.44 -9.54 2.86
C GLY A 83 -12.15 -9.22 2.12
N LEU A 84 -11.14 -8.73 2.84
CA LEU A 84 -9.81 -8.44 2.30
C LEU A 84 -9.16 -9.71 1.75
N ARG A 85 -9.18 -10.80 2.52
CA ARG A 85 -8.65 -12.11 2.09
C ARG A 85 -9.35 -12.65 0.86
N ARG A 86 -10.69 -12.64 0.84
CA ARG A 86 -11.49 -13.08 -0.32
C ARG A 86 -11.13 -12.27 -1.57
N ARG A 87 -11.00 -10.95 -1.42
CA ARG A 87 -10.64 -10.07 -2.53
C ARG A 87 -9.25 -10.39 -3.08
N LEU A 88 -8.26 -10.56 -2.20
CA LEU A 88 -6.91 -10.93 -2.61
C LEU A 88 -6.90 -12.25 -3.38
N ILE A 89 -7.63 -13.27 -2.91
CA ILE A 89 -7.73 -14.56 -3.59
C ILE A 89 -8.36 -14.40 -4.99
N HIS A 90 -9.42 -13.61 -5.13
CA HIS A 90 -10.04 -13.36 -6.44
C HIS A 90 -9.10 -12.61 -7.39
N ILE A 91 -8.39 -11.59 -6.91
CA ILE A 91 -7.37 -10.89 -7.71
C ILE A 91 -6.34 -11.88 -8.24
N VAL A 92 -5.75 -12.70 -7.37
CA VAL A 92 -4.74 -13.67 -7.77
C VAL A 92 -5.30 -14.69 -8.75
N ARG A 93 -6.50 -15.23 -8.49
CA ARG A 93 -7.18 -16.18 -9.39
C ARG A 93 -7.43 -15.59 -10.77
N ASP A 94 -7.99 -14.37 -10.82
CA ASP A 94 -8.50 -13.79 -12.05
C ASP A 94 -7.39 -13.12 -12.88
N GLU A 95 -6.28 -12.70 -12.27
CA GLU A 95 -5.21 -11.93 -12.92
C GLU A 95 -3.87 -12.68 -13.02
N HIS A 96 -3.66 -13.73 -12.22
CA HIS A 96 -2.34 -14.38 -12.09
C HIS A 96 -2.34 -15.91 -12.18
N VAL A 97 -3.49 -16.58 -12.18
CA VAL A 97 -3.55 -18.02 -12.45
C VAL A 97 -3.68 -18.24 -13.96
N ASN A 98 -2.52 -18.39 -14.62
CA ASN A 98 -2.37 -19.00 -15.94
C ASN A 98 -1.58 -20.30 -15.79
#